data_AF-A0A2V3A3C7-F1
#
_entry.id   AF-A0A2V3A3C7-F1
#
_cell.length_a   1.000
_cell.length_b   1.000
_cell.length_c   1.000
_cell.angle_alpha   90.00
_cell.angle_beta   90.00
_cell.angle_gamma   90.00
#
_symmetry.space_group_name_H-M   'P 1'
#
loop_
_entity.id
_entity.type
_entity.pdbx_description
1 polymer ?
#
loop_
_entity_poly.entity_id
_entity_poly.type
_entity_poly.pdbx_seq_one_letter_code
_entity_poly.pdbx_strand_id
1 'polypeptide(L)' 'MLSSADLHLERALFFAVLIIFFGAGFLCTLITFIINFIQKKDKKAVYYLLIFLISGLIGVVLTAFYCYMILFEQAETYRP' A
#
# COMPACT_ATOMS: atom_id res chain seq x y z
N MET A 1 -4.58 29.09 12.77
CA MET A 1 -5.69 28.16 12.43
C MET A 1 -5.33 27.14 11.32
N LEU A 2 -4.10 27.09 10.80
CA LEU A 2 -3.64 26.01 9.90
C LEU A 2 -3.25 24.71 10.63
N SER A 3 -2.79 24.79 11.88
CA SER A 3 -2.32 23.63 12.65
C SER A 3 -3.40 22.57 12.93
N SER A 4 -4.68 22.95 12.99
CA SER A 4 -5.77 21.98 13.15
C SER A 4 -6.13 21.25 11.85
N ALA A 5 -5.93 21.88 10.68
CA ALA A 5 -6.13 21.24 9.38
C ALA A 5 -4.97 20.27 9.05
N ASP A 6 -3.76 20.64 9.46
CA ASP A 6 -2.55 19.82 9.31
C ASP A 6 -2.69 18.47 10.04
N LEU A 7 -3.20 18.49 11.28
CA LEU A 7 -3.44 17.28 12.08
C LEU A 7 -4.50 16.35 11.47
N HIS A 8 -5.46 16.90 10.71
CA HIS A 8 -6.47 16.14 9.98
C HIS A 8 -5.89 15.51 8.70
N LEU A 9 -5.04 16.24 7.99
CA LEU A 9 -4.39 15.76 6.76
C LEU A 9 -3.34 14.70 7.07
N GLU A 10 -2.50 14.90 8.08
CA GLU A 10 -1.53 13.89 8.55
C GLU A 10 -2.23 12.59 8.96
N ARG A 11 -3.33 12.71 9.71
CA ARG A 11 -4.15 11.56 10.12
C ARG A 11 -4.75 10.83 8.90
N ALA A 12 -5.29 11.58 7.94
CA ALA A 12 -5.85 10.99 6.72
C ALA A 12 -4.77 10.28 5.89
N LEU A 13 -3.59 10.87 5.77
CA LEU A 13 -2.45 10.27 5.08
C LEU A 13 -1.98 8.99 5.77
N PHE A 14 -1.90 9.00 7.09
CA PHE A 14 -1.57 7.81 7.87
C PHE A 14 -2.60 6.69 7.63
N PHE A 15 -3.90 7.00 7.69
CA PHE A 15 -4.93 6.01 7.36
C PHE A 15 -4.85 5.53 5.91
N ALA A 16 -4.56 6.41 4.94
CA ALA A 16 -4.38 6.01 3.55
C ALA A 16 -3.25 4.99 3.39
N VAL A 17 -2.09 5.25 4.01
CA VAL A 17 -0.95 4.30 4.01
C VAL A 17 -1.34 2.98 4.64
N LEU A 18 -2.04 2.99 5.79
CA LEU A 18 -2.51 1.76 6.41
C LEU A 18 -3.48 0.99 5.51
N ILE A 19 -4.47 1.66 4.92
CA ILE A 19 -5.46 1.02 4.05
C ILE A 19 -4.77 0.41 2.82
N ILE A 20 -3.81 1.11 2.20
CA ILE A 20 -3.06 0.59 1.06
C ILE A 20 -2.22 -0.62 1.47
N PHE A 21 -1.48 -0.51 2.58
CA PHE A 21 -0.63 -1.58 3.10
C PHE A 21 -1.45 -2.84 3.43
N PHE A 22 -2.49 -2.69 4.25
CA PHE A 22 -3.35 -3.80 4.64
C PHE A 22 -4.16 -4.34 3.46
N GLY A 23 -4.65 -3.49 2.56
CA GLY A 23 -5.38 -3.89 1.37
C GLY A 23 -4.53 -4.74 0.44
N ALA A 24 -3.37 -4.22 0.00
CA ALA A 24 -2.44 -4.94 -0.87
C ALA A 24 -1.85 -6.19 -0.18
N GLY A 25 -1.47 -6.05 1.09
CA GLY A 25 -1.02 -7.15 1.94
C GLY A 25 -2.02 -8.30 1.98
N PHE A 26 -3.26 -7.99 2.35
CA PHE A 26 -4.31 -8.97 2.55
C PHE A 26 -4.76 -9.62 1.24
N LEU A 27 -4.99 -8.85 0.18
CA LEU A 27 -5.41 -9.36 -1.13
C LEU A 27 -4.37 -10.34 -1.71
N CYS A 28 -3.09 -9.96 -1.75
CA CYS A 28 -2.04 -10.83 -2.29
C CYS A 28 -1.86 -12.11 -1.46
N THR A 29 -1.95 -11.99 -0.13
CA THR A 29 -1.83 -13.14 0.77
C THR A 29 -3.02 -14.07 0.63
N LEU A 30 -4.24 -13.54 0.53
CA LEU A 30 -5.46 -14.31 0.36
C LEU A 30 -5.46 -15.08 -0.96
N ILE A 31 -5.09 -14.43 -2.08
CA ILE A 31 -4.95 -15.08 -3.38
C ILE A 31 -3.91 -16.21 -3.29
N THR A 32 -2.75 -15.93 -2.70
CA THR A 32 -1.70 -16.95 -2.56
C THR A 32 -2.14 -18.12 -1.68
N PHE A 33 -2.89 -17.84 -0.62
CA PHE A 33 -3.47 -18.85 0.25
C PHE A 33 -4.45 -19.76 -0.51
N ILE A 34 -5.38 -19.18 -1.27
CA ILE A 34 -6.32 -19.94 -2.11
C ILE A 34 -5.57 -20.82 -3.11
N ILE A 35 -4.56 -20.28 -3.81
CA ILE A 35 -3.75 -21.02 -4.78
C ILE A 35 -3.03 -22.20 -4.11
N ASN A 36 -2.36 -21.97 -2.98
CA ASN A 36 -1.65 -23.03 -2.26
C ASN A 36 -2.60 -24.09 -1.68
N PHE A 37 -3.79 -23.68 -1.23
CA PHE A 37 -4.84 -24.58 -0.78
C PHE A 37 -5.32 -25.50 -1.91
N ILE A 38 -5.59 -24.93 -3.10
CA ILE A 38 -5.97 -25.71 -4.29
C ILE A 38 -4.84 -26.65 -4.72
N GLN A 39 -3.59 -26.19 -4.66
CA GLN A 39 -2.41 -26.98 -5.02
C GLN A 39 -2.00 -27.99 -3.92
N LYS A 40 -2.74 -28.07 -2.81
CA LYS A 40 -2.42 -28.92 -1.63
C LYS A 40 -0.97 -28.74 -1.15
N LYS A 41 -0.45 -27.52 -1.26
CA LYS A 41 0.90 -27.17 -0.82
C LYS A 41 0.86 -26.75 0.63
N ASP A 42 1.42 -27.57 1.50
CA ASP A 42 1.66 -27.19 2.88
C ASP A 42 2.79 -26.15 2.96
N LYS A 43 2.40 -24.92 3.25
CA LYS A 43 3.30 -23.80 3.50
C LYS A 43 3.10 -23.32 4.94
N LYS A 44 4.20 -23.06 5.64
CA LYS A 44 4.16 -22.57 7.02
C LYS A 44 3.46 -21.21 7.09
N ALA A 45 2.81 -20.91 8.21
CA ALA A 45 2.18 -19.60 8.44
C ALA A 45 3.15 -18.41 8.20
N VAL A 46 4.43 -18.59 8.55
CA VAL A 46 5.51 -17.60 8.31
C VAL A 46 5.64 -17.22 6.84
N TYR A 47 5.40 -18.15 5.90
CA TYR A 47 5.44 -17.87 4.47
C TYR A 47 4.37 -16.84 4.07
N TYR A 48 3.15 -16.98 4.58
CA TYR A 48 2.06 -16.04 4.33
C TYR A 48 2.27 -14.70 5.01
N LEU A 49 2.85 -14.69 6.23
CA LEU A 49 3.24 -13.44 6.90
C LEU A 49 4.29 -12.67 6.10
N LEU A 50 5.30 -13.36 5.54
CA LEU A 50 6.31 -12.70 4.71
C LEU A 50 5.70 -12.15 3.41
N ILE A 51 4.81 -12.90 2.76
CA ILE A 51 4.10 -12.40 1.57
C ILE A 51 3.29 -11.16 1.90
N PHE A 52 2.55 -11.18 3.01
CA PHE A 52 1.75 -10.06 3.47
C PHE A 52 2.59 -8.79 3.66
N LEU A 53 3.73 -8.91 4.35
CA LEU A 53 4.63 -7.78 4.59
C LEU A 53 5.26 -7.25 3.30
N ILE A 54 5.74 -8.14 2.44
CA ILE A 54 6.39 -7.77 1.18
C ILE A 54 5.37 -7.10 0.25
N SER A 55 4.18 -7.68 0.05
CA SER A 55 3.19 -7.12 -0.86
C SER A 55 2.58 -5.83 -0.35
N GLY A 56 2.34 -5.72 0.97
CA GLY A 56 1.92 -4.47 1.59
C GLY A 56 2.94 -3.36 1.38
N LEU A 57 4.23 -3.64 1.61
CA LEU A 57 5.31 -2.67 1.41
C LEU A 57 5.44 -2.25 -0.06
N ILE A 58 5.39 -3.21 -0.99
CA ILE A 58 5.40 -2.92 -2.43
C ILE A 58 4.23 -2.01 -2.80
N GLY A 59 3.02 -2.31 -2.32
CA GLY A 59 1.84 -1.49 -2.58
C GLY A 59 2.03 -0.03 -2.14
N VAL A 60 2.55 0.19 -0.94
CA VAL A 60 2.84 1.54 -0.42
C VAL A 60 3.89 2.26 -1.27
N VAL A 61 5.02 1.61 -1.58
CA VAL A 61 6.08 2.21 -2.39
C VAL A 61 5.57 2.58 -3.78
N LEU A 62 4.78 1.70 -4.41
CA LEU A 62 4.20 1.95 -5.73
C LEU A 62 3.26 3.16 -5.68
N THR A 63 2.36 3.22 -4.71
CA THR A 63 1.43 4.36 -4.58
C THR A 63 2.17 5.66 -4.31
N ALA A 64 3.20 5.65 -3.45
CA ALA A 64 4.02 6.83 -3.21
C ALA A 64 4.74 7.30 -4.49
N PHE A 65 5.28 6.37 -5.28
CA PHE A 65 5.90 6.66 -6.56
C PHE A 65 4.89 7.26 -7.57
N TYR A 66 3.70 6.70 -7.68
CA TYR A 66 2.64 7.25 -8.53
C TYR A 66 2.20 8.64 -8.09
N CYS A 67 2.00 8.87 -6.79
CA CYS A 67 1.71 10.21 -6.26
C CYS A 67 2.81 11.21 -6.61
N TYR A 68 4.08 10.81 -6.49
CA TYR A 68 5.21 11.65 -6.85
C TYR A 68 5.21 12.03 -8.34
N MET A 69 4.98 11.05 -9.23
CA MET A 69 4.91 11.29 -10.67
C MET A 69 3.77 12.25 -11.04
N ILE A 70 2.58 12.04 -10.48
CA ILE A 70 1.42 12.92 -10.71
C ILE A 70 1.73 14.35 -10.24
N LEU A 71 2.32 14.51 -9.05
CA LEU A 71 2.68 15.83 -8.53
C LEU A 71 3.74 16.52 -9.40
N PHE A 72 4.72 15.78 -9.90
CA PHE A 72 5.76 16.30 -10.78
C PHE A 72 5.17 16.79 -12.12
N GLU A 73 4.30 16.00 -12.74
CA GLU A 73 3.65 16.36 -14.01
C GLU A 73 2.73 17.58 -13.89
N GLN A 74 2.00 17.69 -12.77
CA GLN A 74 1.23 18.90 -12.46
C GLN A 74 2.12 20.13 -12.28
N ALA A 75 3.32 19.96 -11.69
CA ALA A 75 4.27 21.05 -11.51
C ALA A 75 4.90 21.54 -12.82
N GLU A 76 5.09 20.65 -13.82
CA GLU A 76 5.53 21.03 -15.17
C GLU A 76 4.44 21.77 -15.95
N THR A 77 3.19 21.33 -15.83
CA THR A 77 2.04 21.93 -16.55
C THR A 77 1.71 23.36 -16.08
N TYR A 78 2.11 23.73 -14.86
CA TYR A 78 1.84 25.04 -14.25
C TYR A 78 3.05 26.00 -14.28
N ARG A 79 4.17 25.62 -14.91
CA ARG A 79 5.25 26.57 -15.20
C ARG A 79 4.89 27.38 -16.47
N PRO A 80 4.89 28.72 -16.42
CA PRO A 80 4.70 29.56 -17.61
C PRO A 80 5.87 29.48 -18.58
#